data_AF-A0A401FW32-F1
#
_entry.id   AF-A0A401FW32-F1
#
_cell.length_a   1.000
_cell.length_b   1.000
_cell.length_c   1.000
_cell.angle_alpha   90.00
_cell.angle_beta   90.00
_cell.angle_gamma   90.00
#
_symmetry.space_group_name_H-M   'P 1'
#
loop_
_entity.id
_entity.type
_entity.pdbx_description
1 polymer ?
#
loop_
_entity_poly.entity_id
_entity_poly.type
_entity_poly.pdbx_seq_one_letter_code
_entity_poly.pdbx_strand_id
1 'polypeptide(L)'
;MGKCLNHPERETSYLCMKHEIFLCEDCLVCRDPGIYCKFRPSCPIWFIHKEKVREERHRAEAVALQADRMAAAERRPSSLQDQE
;
A
#
# COMPACT_ATOMS: atom_id res chain seq x y z
N MET A 1 9.60 22.55 13.12
CA MET A 1 9.21 21.17 12.75
C MET A 1 8.06 20.75 13.64
N GLY A 2 7.15 19.91 13.13
CA GLY A 2 5.98 19.46 13.91
C GLY A 2 6.19 18.04 14.43
N LYS A 3 5.33 17.61 15.36
CA LYS A 3 5.32 16.24 15.88
C LYS A 3 4.27 15.41 15.18
N CYS A 4 4.56 14.16 14.88
CA CYS A 4 3.57 13.29 14.27
C CYS A 4 2.34 13.14 15.18
N LEU A 5 1.14 13.20 14.59
CA LEU A 5 -0.12 12.99 15.31
C LEU A 5 -0.15 11.65 16.06
N ASN A 6 0.40 10.59 15.46
CA ASN A 6 0.37 9.23 16.00
C ASN A 6 1.62 8.90 16.84
N HIS A 7 2.72 9.63 16.62
CA HIS A 7 4.01 9.39 17.26
C HIS A 7 4.54 10.73 17.82
N PRO A 8 4.12 11.13 19.04
CA PRO A 8 4.55 12.38 19.65
C PRO A 8 6.06 12.43 19.97
N GLU A 9 6.73 11.29 19.96
CA GLU A 9 8.19 11.15 20.07
C GLU A 9 8.93 11.43 18.76
N ARG A 10 8.23 11.41 17.62
CA ARG A 10 8.82 11.63 16.29
C ARG A 10 8.56 13.04 15.78
N GLU A 11 9.63 13.74 15.46
CA GLU A 11 9.57 15.00 14.73
C GLU A 11 9.54 14.74 13.23
N THR A 12 8.78 15.55 12.51
CA THR A 12 8.59 15.41 11.07
C THR A 12 8.38 16.76 10.39
N SER A 13 8.76 16.81 9.12
CA SER A 13 8.54 17.95 8.22
C SER A 13 7.31 17.76 7.31
N TYR A 14 6.72 16.55 7.27
CA TYR A 14 5.59 16.29 6.39
C TYR A 14 4.28 16.85 6.98
N LEU A 15 3.79 17.91 6.38
CA LEU A 15 2.55 18.60 6.75
C LEU A 15 1.43 18.29 5.76
N CYS A 16 0.28 17.85 6.27
CA CYS A 16 -0.95 17.82 5.49
C CYS A 16 -1.59 19.21 5.47
N MET A 17 -1.44 19.95 4.37
CA MET A 17 -1.99 21.31 4.25
C MET A 17 -3.53 21.38 4.35
N LYS A 18 -4.27 20.29 4.09
CA LYS A 18 -5.74 20.28 4.19
C LYS A 18 -6.23 20.28 5.65
N HIS A 19 -5.50 19.58 6.51
CA HIS A 19 -5.91 19.31 7.90
C HIS A 19 -4.95 19.89 8.93
N GLU A 20 -3.87 20.52 8.47
CA GLU A 20 -2.83 21.15 9.30
C GLU A 20 -2.21 20.21 10.33
N ILE A 21 -2.02 18.93 9.95
CA ILE A 21 -1.39 17.92 10.81
C ILE A 21 -0.05 17.43 10.27
N PHE A 22 0.78 16.94 11.18
CA PHE A 22 2.10 16.40 10.87
C PHE A 22 2.11 14.86 10.83
N LEU A 23 2.59 14.34 9.70
CA LEU A 23 2.84 12.94 9.30
C LEU A 23 4.26 12.44 9.58
N CYS A 24 4.55 11.42 10.40
CA CYS A 24 5.85 10.73 10.25
C CYS A 24 5.81 9.82 9.01
N GLU A 25 6.98 9.40 8.52
CA GLU A 25 7.16 8.56 7.31
C GLU A 25 6.30 7.28 7.30
N ASP A 26 6.14 6.66 8.47
CA ASP A 26 5.30 5.46 8.64
C ASP A 26 3.81 5.78 8.53
N CYS A 27 3.40 6.96 8.99
CA CYS A 27 2.02 7.42 9.01
C CYS A 27 1.65 8.27 7.78
N LEU A 28 2.50 8.35 6.74
CA LEU A 28 2.24 9.09 5.50
C LEU A 28 1.13 8.43 4.66
N VAL A 29 -0.08 8.55 5.14
CA VAL A 29 -1.31 8.09 4.48
C VAL A 29 -2.21 9.30 4.30
N CYS A 30 -2.72 9.49 3.09
CA CYS A 30 -3.73 10.52 2.86
C CYS A 30 -5.01 10.12 3.61
N ARG A 31 -5.52 11.00 4.47
CA ARG A 31 -6.75 10.70 5.24
C ARG A 31 -8.02 10.72 4.39
N ASP A 32 -8.05 11.54 3.35
CA ASP A 32 -9.20 11.67 2.44
C ASP A 32 -8.82 11.36 0.98
N PRO A 33 -8.43 10.11 0.65
CA PRO A 33 -8.04 9.74 -0.70
C PRO A 33 -9.23 9.76 -1.67
N GLY A 34 -10.47 9.63 -1.18
CA GLY A 34 -11.70 9.69 -1.97
C GLY A 34 -12.26 11.10 -2.19
N ILE A 35 -11.74 12.12 -1.51
CA ILE A 35 -12.27 13.49 -1.60
C ILE A 35 -11.28 14.38 -2.35
N TYR A 36 -11.80 15.30 -3.17
CA TYR A 36 -10.98 16.30 -3.85
C TYR A 36 -10.17 17.13 -2.86
N CYS A 37 -8.89 17.33 -3.14
CA CYS A 37 -8.01 18.19 -2.37
C CYS A 37 -7.12 19.01 -3.31
N LYS A 38 -7.24 20.34 -3.23
CA LYS A 38 -6.53 21.30 -4.08
C LYS A 38 -5.01 21.22 -3.98
N PHE A 39 -4.48 20.72 -2.86
CA PHE A 39 -3.05 20.65 -2.60
C PHE A 39 -2.38 19.39 -3.15
N ARG A 40 -3.15 18.43 -3.71
CA ARG A 40 -2.61 17.16 -4.23
C ARG A 40 -1.45 17.30 -5.21
N PRO A 41 -1.42 18.27 -6.15
CA PRO A 41 -0.31 18.42 -7.08
C PRO A 41 1.04 18.64 -6.40
N SER A 42 1.06 19.27 -5.22
CA SER A 42 2.27 19.59 -4.46
C SER A 42 2.38 18.84 -3.13
N CYS A 43 1.48 17.89 -2.85
CA CYS A 43 1.41 17.23 -1.55
C CYS A 43 2.32 15.98 -1.53
N PRO A 44 3.43 15.98 -0.76
CA PRO A 44 4.33 14.83 -0.68
C PRO A 44 3.65 13.60 -0.05
N ILE A 45 2.73 13.81 0.91
CA ILE A 45 1.96 12.73 1.54
C ILE A 45 1.11 12.00 0.49
N TRP A 46 0.44 12.74 -0.40
CA TRP A 46 -0.39 12.15 -1.45
C TRP A 46 0.45 11.39 -2.47
N PHE A 47 1.59 11.96 -2.87
CA PHE A 47 2.51 11.31 -3.79
C PHE A 47 2.95 9.95 -3.26
N ILE A 48 3.45 9.90 -2.02
CA ILE A 48 3.89 8.66 -1.37
C ILE A 48 2.73 7.68 -1.20
N HIS A 49 1.57 8.15 -0.75
CA HIS A 49 0.39 7.31 -0.58
C HIS A 49 -0.06 6.67 -1.91
N LYS A 50 -0.11 7.43 -3.00
CA LYS A 50 -0.51 6.93 -4.33
C LYS A 50 0.44 5.85 -4.84
N GLU A 51 1.74 6.03 -4.64
CA GLU A 51 2.73 5.02 -5.04
C GLU A 51 2.59 3.74 -4.19
N LYS A 52 2.44 3.84 -2.86
CA LYS A 52 2.20 2.68 -1.99
C LYS A 52 0.96 1.87 -2.43
N VAL A 53 -0.16 2.55 -2.70
CA VAL A 53 -1.39 1.89 -3.16
C VAL A 53 -1.19 1.20 -4.52
N ARG A 54 -0.41 1.79 -5.43
CA ARG A 54 -0.06 1.16 -6.71
C ARG A 54 0.78 -0.11 -6.49
N GLU A 55 1.80 -0.04 -5.64
CA GLU A 55 2.69 -1.16 -5.34
C GLU A 55 1.94 -2.32 -4.67
N GLU A 56 1.06 -2.01 -3.71
CA GLU A 56 0.21 -3.00 -3.02
C GLU A 56 -0.69 -3.73 -3.99
N ARG A 57 -1.31 -3.02 -4.95
CA ARG A 57 -2.12 -3.64 -5.99
C ARG A 57 -1.30 -4.60 -6.86
N HIS A 58 -0.14 -4.19 -7.35
CA HIS A 58 0.72 -5.07 -8.15
C HIS A 58 1.20 -6.28 -7.35
N ARG A 59 1.51 -6.11 -6.07
CA ARG A 59 1.86 -7.21 -5.17
C ARG A 59 0.70 -8.17 -4.99
N ALA A 60 -0.51 -7.67 -4.76
CA ALA A 60 -1.71 -8.50 -4.62
C ALA A 60 -2.01 -9.30 -5.90
N GLU A 61 -1.91 -8.67 -7.07
CA GLU A 61 -2.05 -9.33 -8.37
C GLU A 61 -1.01 -10.44 -8.58
N ALA A 62 0.26 -10.17 -8.24
CA ALA A 62 1.33 -11.16 -8.35
C ALA A 62 1.13 -12.34 -7.40
N VAL A 63 0.72 -12.08 -6.15
CA VAL A 63 0.41 -13.11 -5.16
C VAL A 63 -0.77 -13.97 -5.63
N ALA A 64 -1.83 -13.36 -6.17
CA ALA A 64 -2.98 -14.09 -6.71
C ALA A 64 -2.57 -15.01 -7.88
N LEU A 65 -1.79 -14.49 -8.84
CA LEU A 65 -1.28 -15.29 -9.96
C LEU A 65 -0.39 -16.45 -9.48
N GLN A 66 0.43 -16.22 -8.45
CA GLN A 66 1.27 -17.25 -7.87
C GLN A 66 0.44 -18.33 -7.17
N ALA A 67 -0.58 -17.92 -6.40
CA ALA A 67 -1.50 -18.85 -5.74
C ALA A 67 -2.27 -19.70 -6.77
N ASP A 68 -2.77 -19.10 -7.86
CA ASP A 68 -3.46 -19.81 -8.94
C ASP A 68 -2.54 -20.85 -9.60
N ARG A 69 -1.28 -20.49 -9.84
CA ARG A 69 -0.26 -21.42 -10.38
C ARG A 69 0.01 -22.58 -9.44
N MET A 70 0.14 -22.32 -8.14
CA MET A 70 0.35 -23.38 -7.14
C MET A 70 -0.86 -24.32 -7.06
N ALA A 71 -2.07 -23.77 -7.01
CA ALA A 71 -3.31 -24.56 -6.98
C ALA A 71 -3.55 -25.37 -8.27
N ALA A 72 -3.05 -24.91 -9.43
CA ALA A 72 -3.09 -25.69 -10.67
C ALA A 72 -2.05 -26.82 -10.68
N ALA A 73 -0.87 -26.61 -10.07
CA ALA A 73 0.16 -27.63 -9.95
C ALA A 73 -0.28 -28.78 -9.02
N GLU A 74 -0.91 -28.45 -7.89
CA GLU A 74 -1.45 -29.44 -6.94
C GLU A 74 -2.61 -30.26 -7.52
N ARG A 75 -3.40 -29.67 -8.44
CA ARG A 75 -4.51 -30.36 -9.13
C ARG A 75 -4.06 -31.28 -10.27
N ARG A 76 -2.76 -31.45 -10.54
CA ARG A 76 -2.28 -32.42 -11.52
C ARG A 76 -2.51 -33.84 -10.95
N PRO A 77 -3.45 -34.63 -11.49
CA PRO A 77 -3.67 -35.98 -10.99
C PRO A 77 -2.42 -36.82 -11.21
N SER A 78 -1.98 -37.51 -10.16
CA SER A 78 -0.90 -38.50 -10.19
C SER A 78 -1.34 -39.78 -10.90
N SER A 79 -1.96 -39.68 -12.08
CA SER A 79 -2.49 -40.84 -12.83
C SER A 79 -1.47 -41.43 -13.81
N LEU A 80 -0.25 -41.66 -13.30
CA LEU A 80 0.79 -42.47 -13.94
C LEU A 80 1.42 -43.44 -12.92
N GLN A 81 0.64 -43.93 -11.96
CA GLN A 81 1.09 -44.93 -10.97
C GLN A 81 0.21 -46.17 -10.85
N ASP A 82 -0.77 -46.37 -11.73
CA ASP A 82 -1.55 -47.62 -11.76
C ASP A 82 -1.53 -48.23 -13.18
N GLN A 83 -0.39 -48.84 -13.54
CA GLN A 83 -0.31 -49.88 -14.56
C GLN A 83 0.31 -51.12 -13.91
N GLU A 84 -0.51 -51.94 -13.26
CA GLU A 84 -0.26 -53.37 -13.01
C GLU A 84 -1.57 -54.15 -13.16
#